data_AF-A0A951WR90-F1
#
_entry.id   AF-A0A951WR90-F1
#
_cell.length_a   1.000
_cell.length_b   1.000
_cell.length_c   1.000
_cell.angle_alpha   90.00
_cell.angle_beta   90.00
_cell.angle_gamma   90.00
#
_symmetry.space_group_name_H-M   'P 1'
#
loop_
_entity.id
_entity.type
_entity.pdbx_description
1 polymer ?
#
loop_
_entity_poly.entity_id
_entity_poly.type
_entity_poly.pdbx_seq_one_letter_code
_entity_poly.pdbx_strand_id
1 'polypeptide(L)'
;MKGLRQWLIDSYNGVYVIVLKPHMPTIVTVVALVFAMLFGLFWGYVLNPVRYYDGAPHQLRGEWRDEWVKLVAAAKAAEIYNDADIQRYLALVEDPANVVERLITDTTESVQAALIELRPLVYNSDGSPLQGREAPKPGSAISDIVMLLLAIIITVVLAVVVSLAWRILIKPNVVLPIREALRPKTEEDIQRKANIDAIRARRIQEEEMRREAAKAAPTNPYGPALTQRLSVYTKGRQFDDSFAIENADKVFFGECGAAIAKKLGNDVAAVEIWLFDKEDFVNQIAKVFASEKAYSTPEVRAELEEKVKDPATDIVLAQPGTILTLETDRILVQATLLDTTPTATAPNSTFDKLTIKMEAWHKGTAAAPAPATAPSPVYAPPAPAPAPEPVNYAPISAPTPSPYAPPPVPPYTPPSQTAAGTVYTPPIVAPPPRQAPPPRRPDPTPFDDDPFGGTADFDPLDD
;
A
#
# COMPACT_ATOMS: atom_id res chain seq x y z
N MET A 1 -13.11 10.37 -36.30
CA MET A 1 -12.10 9.29 -36.14
C MET A 1 -10.81 9.72 -35.41
N LYS A 2 -10.28 10.95 -35.57
CA LYS A 2 -9.05 11.39 -34.86
C LYS A 2 -9.17 11.43 -33.32
N GLY A 3 -10.32 11.86 -32.79
CA GLY A 3 -10.54 11.92 -31.33
C GLY A 3 -10.58 10.56 -30.63
N LEU A 4 -11.20 9.55 -31.26
CA LEU A 4 -11.27 8.18 -30.70
C LEU A 4 -9.87 7.54 -30.59
N ARG A 5 -9.03 7.73 -31.61
CA ARG A 5 -7.65 7.25 -31.59
C ARG A 5 -6.82 7.92 -30.50
N GLN A 6 -6.94 9.24 -30.33
CA GLN A 6 -6.23 9.97 -29.28
C GLN A 6 -6.70 9.52 -27.89
N TRP A 7 -8.00 9.37 -27.68
CA TRP A 7 -8.57 8.88 -26.43
C TRP A 7 -8.09 7.46 -26.07
N LEU A 8 -7.98 6.55 -27.06
CA LEU A 8 -7.43 5.21 -26.87
C LEU A 8 -5.94 5.25 -26.46
N ILE A 9 -5.16 6.12 -27.09
CA ILE A 9 -3.73 6.30 -26.77
C ILE A 9 -3.57 6.87 -25.36
N ASP A 10 -4.36 7.88 -25.00
CA ASP A 10 -4.30 8.52 -23.68
C ASP A 10 -4.77 7.55 -22.59
N SER A 11 -5.80 6.73 -22.86
CA SER A 11 -6.27 5.68 -21.95
C SER A 11 -5.22 4.58 -21.77
N TYR A 12 -4.57 4.15 -22.84
CA TYR A 12 -3.45 3.19 -22.77
C TYR A 12 -2.26 3.76 -22.00
N ASN A 13 -1.84 4.99 -22.28
CA ASN A 13 -0.74 5.63 -21.57
C ASN A 13 -1.06 5.84 -20.09
N GLY A 14 -2.28 6.29 -19.79
CA GLY A 14 -2.77 6.51 -18.43
C GLY A 14 -2.82 5.22 -17.61
N VAL A 15 -3.51 4.20 -18.10
CA VAL A 15 -3.72 2.97 -17.34
C VAL A 15 -2.52 2.04 -17.44
N TYR A 16 -2.09 1.70 -18.66
CA TYR A 16 -1.06 0.70 -18.85
C TYR A 16 0.33 1.22 -18.51
N VAL A 17 0.76 2.35 -19.06
CA VAL A 17 2.15 2.81 -18.92
C VAL A 17 2.43 3.32 -17.51
N ILE A 18 1.51 4.07 -16.91
CA ILE A 18 1.69 4.68 -15.59
C ILE A 18 1.36 3.70 -14.46
N VAL A 19 0.22 3.00 -14.53
CA VAL A 19 -0.26 2.18 -13.39
C VAL A 19 0.20 0.73 -13.51
N LEU A 20 0.03 0.07 -14.66
CA LEU A 20 0.22 -1.38 -14.76
C LEU A 20 1.68 -1.78 -15.04
N LYS A 21 2.36 -1.09 -15.96
CA LYS A 21 3.70 -1.44 -16.45
C LYS A 21 4.77 -1.52 -15.35
N PRO A 22 4.83 -0.63 -14.34
CA PRO A 22 5.79 -0.74 -13.24
C PRO A 22 5.56 -1.97 -12.36
N HIS A 23 4.32 -2.48 -12.33
CA HIS A 23 3.91 -3.59 -11.49
C HIS A 23 3.82 -4.93 -12.23
N MET A 24 3.99 -4.94 -13.55
CA MET A 24 3.99 -6.16 -14.36
C MET A 24 5.02 -7.19 -13.84
N PRO A 25 4.65 -8.49 -13.79
CA PRO A 25 5.62 -9.53 -13.49
C PRO A 25 6.72 -9.57 -14.55
N THR A 26 7.93 -9.95 -14.16
CA THR A 26 8.99 -10.19 -15.14
C THR A 26 8.66 -11.45 -15.94
N ILE A 27 9.16 -11.52 -17.17
CA ILE A 27 9.02 -12.71 -18.02
C ILE A 27 9.53 -13.94 -17.27
N VAL A 28 10.61 -13.81 -16.50
CA VAL A 28 11.17 -14.89 -15.67
C VAL A 28 10.16 -15.41 -14.64
N THR A 29 9.43 -14.52 -13.94
CA THR A 29 8.39 -14.96 -12.99
C THR A 29 7.27 -15.72 -13.70
N VAL A 30 6.83 -15.24 -14.86
CA VAL A 30 5.77 -15.91 -15.63
C VAL A 30 6.23 -17.28 -16.11
N VAL A 31 7.44 -17.37 -16.66
CA VAL A 31 8.04 -18.64 -17.11
C VAL A 31 8.21 -19.62 -15.94
N ALA A 32 8.67 -19.15 -14.78
CA ALA A 32 8.80 -19.98 -13.59
C ALA A 32 7.45 -20.53 -13.11
N LEU A 33 6.37 -19.74 -13.17
CA LEU A 33 5.02 -20.20 -12.81
C LEU A 33 4.47 -21.22 -13.81
N VAL A 34 4.66 -21.00 -15.11
CA VAL A 34 4.27 -21.98 -16.14
C VAL A 34 5.06 -23.27 -15.95
N PHE A 35 6.36 -23.19 -15.68
CA PHE A 35 7.18 -24.36 -15.39
C PHE A 35 6.69 -25.10 -14.14
N ALA A 36 6.36 -24.38 -13.06
CA ALA A 36 5.81 -24.98 -11.84
C ALA A 36 4.46 -25.69 -12.10
N MET A 37 3.59 -25.09 -12.93
CA MET A 37 2.33 -25.73 -13.35
C MET A 37 2.60 -27.02 -14.14
N LEU A 38 3.49 -26.98 -15.13
CA LEU A 38 3.85 -28.16 -15.94
C LEU A 38 4.51 -29.24 -15.08
N PHE A 39 5.35 -28.85 -14.13
CA PHE A 39 5.96 -29.76 -13.18
C PHE A 39 4.91 -30.42 -12.28
N GLY A 40 3.94 -29.65 -11.77
CA GLY A 40 2.81 -30.18 -11.00
C GLY A 40 1.99 -31.19 -11.80
N LEU A 41 1.76 -30.92 -13.09
CA LEU A 41 1.08 -31.85 -14.00
C LEU A 41 1.90 -33.13 -14.19
N PHE A 42 3.19 -33.00 -14.46
CA PHE A 42 4.10 -34.14 -14.57
C PHE A 42 4.10 -34.99 -13.29
N TRP A 43 4.17 -34.34 -12.13
CA TRP A 43 4.13 -35.03 -10.84
C TRP A 43 2.81 -35.80 -10.65
N GLY A 44 1.67 -35.14 -10.87
CA GLY A 44 0.35 -35.72 -10.66
C GLY A 44 -0.04 -36.83 -11.63
N TYR A 45 0.56 -36.87 -12.83
CA TYR A 45 0.24 -37.89 -13.84
C TYR A 45 1.30 -38.98 -13.97
N VAL A 46 2.58 -38.67 -13.73
CA VAL A 46 3.70 -39.62 -13.94
C VAL A 46 4.18 -40.22 -12.63
N LEU A 47 4.41 -39.38 -11.61
CA LEU A 47 5.03 -39.83 -10.36
C LEU A 47 4.01 -40.38 -9.37
N ASN A 48 2.85 -39.72 -9.24
CA ASN A 48 1.78 -40.16 -8.38
C ASN A 48 0.42 -40.07 -9.08
N PRO A 49 0.16 -40.94 -10.08
CA PRO A 49 -1.08 -40.94 -10.81
C PRO A 49 -2.27 -41.22 -9.88
N VAL A 50 -3.34 -40.45 -10.05
CA VAL A 50 -4.63 -40.68 -9.39
C VAL A 50 -5.15 -42.05 -9.82
N ARG A 51 -5.42 -42.92 -8.84
CA ARG A 51 -6.02 -44.24 -9.05
C ARG A 51 -7.47 -44.21 -8.63
N TYR A 52 -8.36 -44.61 -9.53
CA TYR A 52 -9.78 -44.79 -9.25
C TYR A 52 -10.04 -46.24 -8.87
N TYR A 53 -10.84 -46.45 -7.83
CA TYR A 53 -11.29 -47.76 -7.37
C TYR A 53 -12.79 -47.91 -7.60
N ASP A 54 -13.30 -49.13 -7.55
CA ASP A 54 -14.73 -49.44 -7.69
C ASP A 54 -15.36 -48.92 -9.00
N GLY A 55 -14.59 -49.03 -10.09
CA GLY A 55 -15.03 -48.65 -11.43
C GLY A 55 -16.22 -49.50 -11.89
N ALA A 56 -17.23 -48.84 -12.47
CA ALA A 56 -18.38 -49.53 -13.02
C ALA A 56 -18.01 -50.29 -14.33
N PRO A 57 -18.73 -51.35 -14.71
CA PRO A 57 -18.39 -52.17 -15.88
C PRO A 57 -18.17 -51.37 -17.18
N HIS A 58 -18.98 -50.35 -17.48
CA HIS A 58 -18.75 -49.50 -18.67
C HIS A 58 -17.40 -48.75 -18.69
N GLN A 59 -16.79 -48.52 -17.52
CA GLN A 59 -15.49 -47.83 -17.41
C GLN A 59 -14.30 -48.77 -17.63
N LEU A 60 -14.53 -50.08 -17.70
CA LEU A 60 -13.49 -51.07 -17.99
C LEU A 60 -13.04 -50.98 -19.45
N ARG A 61 -11.82 -51.44 -19.72
CA ARG A 61 -11.34 -51.62 -21.12
C ARG A 61 -12.20 -52.65 -21.83
N GLY A 62 -12.28 -52.58 -23.16
CA GLY A 62 -13.12 -53.46 -23.98
C GLY A 62 -13.01 -54.94 -23.62
N GLU A 63 -11.79 -55.48 -23.53
CA GLU A 63 -11.55 -56.89 -23.15
C GLU A 63 -12.14 -57.28 -21.79
N TRP A 64 -12.08 -56.39 -20.79
CA TRP A 64 -12.63 -56.64 -19.46
C TRP A 64 -14.15 -56.47 -19.40
N ARG A 65 -14.72 -55.65 -20.29
CA ARG A 65 -16.18 -55.59 -20.48
C ARG A 65 -16.71 -56.86 -21.10
N ASP A 66 -15.93 -57.45 -22.00
CA ASP A 66 -16.27 -58.71 -22.64
C ASP A 66 -16.26 -59.86 -21.63
N GLU A 67 -15.26 -59.90 -20.74
CA GLU A 67 -15.24 -60.83 -19.62
C GLU A 67 -16.41 -60.61 -18.64
N TRP A 68 -16.80 -59.37 -18.37
CA TRP A 68 -17.99 -59.08 -17.57
C TRP A 68 -19.26 -59.70 -18.19
N VAL A 69 -19.46 -59.54 -19.50
CA VAL A 69 -20.62 -60.13 -20.19
C VAL A 69 -20.58 -61.66 -20.15
N LYS A 70 -19.40 -62.29 -20.31
CA LYS A 70 -19.24 -63.74 -20.14
C LYS A 70 -19.58 -64.20 -18.71
N LEU A 71 -19.19 -63.44 -17.69
CA LEU A 71 -19.54 -63.73 -16.30
C LEU A 71 -21.06 -63.62 -16.06
N VAL A 72 -21.71 -62.61 -16.65
CA VAL A 72 -23.18 -62.45 -16.60
C VAL A 72 -23.86 -63.63 -17.31
N ALA A 73 -23.32 -64.09 -18.44
CA ALA A 73 -23.83 -65.27 -19.17
C ALA A 73 -23.71 -66.54 -18.32
N ALA A 74 -22.53 -66.75 -17.70
CA ALA A 74 -22.32 -67.88 -16.80
C ALA A 74 -23.25 -67.83 -15.58
N ALA A 75 -23.49 -66.64 -15.01
CA ALA A 75 -24.40 -66.47 -13.89
C ALA A 75 -25.86 -66.73 -14.25
N LYS A 76 -26.27 -66.40 -15.49
CA LYS A 76 -27.58 -66.75 -16.04
C LYS A 76 -27.70 -68.27 -16.24
N ALA A 77 -26.71 -68.90 -16.86
CA ALA A 77 -26.69 -70.35 -17.09
C ALA A 77 -26.68 -71.16 -15.78
N ALA A 78 -26.08 -70.61 -14.72
CA ALA A 78 -26.08 -71.19 -13.38
C ALA A 78 -27.32 -70.81 -12.54
N GLU A 79 -28.31 -70.12 -13.12
CA GLU A 79 -29.55 -69.67 -12.46
C GLU A 79 -29.32 -68.86 -11.16
N ILE A 80 -28.21 -68.12 -11.08
CA ILE A 80 -27.86 -67.33 -9.87
C ILE A 80 -28.76 -66.09 -9.75
N TYR A 81 -29.11 -65.48 -10.88
CA TYR A 81 -29.90 -64.25 -10.96
C TYR A 81 -31.11 -64.42 -11.87
N ASN A 82 -32.18 -63.68 -11.58
CA ASN A 82 -33.36 -63.61 -12.45
C ASN A 82 -33.09 -62.74 -13.69
N ASP A 83 -33.98 -62.84 -14.67
CA ASP A 83 -33.85 -62.19 -15.98
C ASP A 83 -33.80 -60.65 -15.88
N ALA A 84 -34.52 -60.05 -14.92
CA ALA A 84 -34.51 -58.61 -14.70
C ALA A 84 -33.16 -58.13 -14.14
N ASP A 85 -32.56 -58.88 -13.23
CA ASP A 85 -31.22 -58.60 -12.70
C ASP A 85 -30.14 -58.78 -13.78
N ILE A 86 -30.27 -59.81 -14.63
CA ILE A 86 -29.39 -60.02 -15.79
C ILE A 86 -29.47 -58.83 -16.76
N GLN A 87 -30.67 -58.37 -17.10
CA GLN A 87 -30.85 -57.15 -17.92
C GLN A 87 -30.19 -55.94 -17.27
N ARG A 88 -30.36 -55.76 -15.96
CA ARG A 88 -29.72 -54.66 -15.22
C ARG A 88 -28.19 -54.75 -15.28
N TYR A 89 -27.60 -55.93 -15.16
CA TYR A 89 -26.15 -56.11 -15.25
C TYR A 89 -25.61 -55.93 -16.68
N LEU A 90 -26.36 -56.31 -17.70
CA LEU A 90 -26.02 -56.07 -19.10
C LEU A 90 -26.07 -54.58 -19.45
N ALA A 91 -27.04 -53.84 -18.92
CA ALA A 91 -27.15 -52.39 -19.10
C ALA A 91 -25.97 -51.59 -18.49
N LEU A 92 -25.13 -52.22 -17.66
CA LEU A 92 -23.92 -51.58 -17.12
C LEU A 92 -22.77 -51.50 -18.12
N VAL A 93 -22.86 -52.16 -19.27
CA VAL A 93 -21.84 -52.17 -20.34
C VAL A 93 -22.33 -51.33 -21.53
N GLU A 94 -21.41 -50.83 -22.34
CA GLU A 94 -21.72 -50.10 -23.58
C GLU A 94 -22.29 -51.09 -24.62
N ASP A 95 -23.47 -50.78 -25.16
CA ASP A 95 -24.11 -51.51 -26.25
C ASP A 95 -24.14 -53.05 -26.08
N PRO A 96 -24.88 -53.55 -25.06
CA PRO A 96 -24.85 -54.96 -24.68
C PRO A 96 -25.31 -55.91 -25.80
N ALA A 97 -26.24 -55.47 -26.66
CA ALA A 97 -26.73 -56.29 -27.76
C ALA A 97 -25.61 -56.62 -28.76
N ASN A 98 -24.86 -55.61 -29.22
CA ASN A 98 -23.75 -55.82 -30.15
C ASN A 98 -22.58 -56.55 -29.48
N VAL A 99 -22.34 -56.35 -28.19
CA VAL A 99 -21.29 -57.09 -27.45
C VAL A 99 -21.64 -58.58 -27.37
N VAL A 100 -22.87 -58.94 -27.00
CA VAL A 100 -23.30 -60.34 -26.94
C VAL A 100 -23.21 -61.01 -28.31
N GLU A 101 -23.69 -60.37 -29.38
CA GLU A 101 -23.61 -60.92 -30.74
C GLU A 101 -22.15 -61.14 -31.21
N ARG A 102 -21.26 -60.19 -30.92
CA ARG A 102 -19.84 -60.33 -31.20
C ARG A 102 -19.26 -61.52 -30.43
N LEU A 103 -19.51 -61.62 -29.12
CA LEU A 103 -18.96 -62.68 -28.28
C LEU A 103 -19.47 -64.08 -28.64
N ILE A 104 -20.71 -64.20 -29.12
CA ILE A 104 -21.26 -65.46 -29.64
C ILE A 104 -20.46 -65.93 -30.87
N THR A 105 -20.01 -64.98 -31.70
CA THR A 105 -19.23 -65.29 -32.90
C THR A 105 -17.78 -65.64 -32.57
N ASP A 106 -17.20 -64.97 -31.56
CA ASP A 106 -15.79 -65.09 -31.22
C ASP A 106 -15.46 -66.21 -30.21
N THR A 107 -16.46 -66.76 -29.51
CA THR A 107 -16.27 -67.75 -28.42
C THR A 107 -16.75 -69.15 -28.82
N THR A 108 -16.09 -70.19 -28.29
CA THR A 108 -16.42 -71.61 -28.57
C THR A 108 -17.07 -72.36 -27.39
N GLU A 109 -17.84 -73.38 -27.76
CA GLU A 109 -18.47 -74.43 -26.94
C GLU A 109 -19.30 -73.94 -25.74
N SER A 110 -18.80 -74.07 -24.51
CA SER A 110 -19.63 -73.95 -23.31
C SER A 110 -20.06 -72.52 -23.00
N VAL A 111 -19.19 -71.54 -23.22
CA VAL A 111 -19.50 -70.11 -23.00
C VAL A 111 -20.41 -69.58 -24.10
N GLN A 112 -20.28 -70.10 -25.32
CA GLN A 112 -21.12 -69.71 -26.45
C GLN A 112 -22.59 -70.05 -26.20
N ALA A 113 -22.88 -71.24 -25.66
CA ALA A 113 -24.24 -71.64 -25.31
C ALA A 113 -24.87 -70.67 -24.29
N ALA A 114 -24.14 -70.32 -23.23
CA ALA A 114 -24.59 -69.36 -22.22
C ALA A 114 -24.82 -67.95 -22.79
N LEU A 115 -24.00 -67.51 -23.76
CA LEU A 115 -24.18 -66.23 -24.44
C LEU A 115 -25.42 -66.22 -25.35
N ILE A 116 -25.73 -67.33 -26.01
CA ILE A 116 -26.94 -67.46 -26.83
C ILE A 116 -28.20 -67.30 -25.97
N GLU A 117 -28.19 -67.80 -24.73
CA GLU A 117 -29.29 -67.62 -23.77
C GLU A 117 -29.51 -66.15 -23.35
N LEU A 118 -28.49 -65.29 -23.48
CA LEU A 118 -28.63 -63.86 -23.22
C LEU A 118 -29.28 -63.06 -24.37
N ARG A 119 -29.32 -63.60 -25.59
CA ARG A 119 -29.91 -62.91 -26.77
C ARG A 119 -31.30 -62.33 -26.55
N PRO A 120 -32.30 -63.05 -25.99
CA PRO A 120 -33.62 -62.45 -25.77
C PRO A 120 -33.59 -61.36 -24.68
N LEU A 121 -32.60 -61.37 -23.79
CA LEU A 121 -32.51 -60.44 -22.67
C LEU A 121 -31.83 -59.12 -23.04
N VAL A 122 -31.07 -59.06 -24.14
CA VAL A 122 -30.50 -57.80 -24.64
C VAL A 122 -31.49 -56.94 -25.44
N TYR A 123 -32.76 -57.33 -25.52
CA TYR A 123 -33.84 -56.54 -26.09
C TYR A 123 -34.93 -56.28 -25.04
N ASN A 124 -35.50 -55.10 -25.08
CA ASN A 124 -36.66 -54.73 -24.28
C ASN A 124 -37.92 -55.43 -24.82
N SER A 125 -39.00 -55.40 -24.03
CA SER A 125 -40.29 -55.99 -24.42
C SER A 125 -40.91 -55.39 -25.69
N ASP A 126 -40.48 -54.20 -26.09
CA ASP A 126 -40.89 -53.51 -27.32
C ASP A 126 -40.01 -53.86 -28.55
N GLY A 127 -39.02 -54.74 -28.38
CA GLY A 127 -38.07 -55.14 -29.42
C GLY A 127 -36.91 -54.17 -29.65
N SER A 128 -36.84 -53.06 -28.90
CA SER A 128 -35.68 -52.16 -28.94
C SER A 128 -34.47 -52.78 -28.23
N PRO A 129 -33.23 -52.53 -28.71
CA PRO A 129 -32.03 -53.02 -28.03
C PRO A 129 -31.90 -52.36 -26.65
N LEU A 130 -31.43 -53.12 -25.68
CA LEU A 130 -31.19 -52.66 -24.32
C LEU A 130 -30.14 -51.54 -24.35
N GLN A 131 -30.50 -50.38 -23.79
CA GLN A 131 -29.60 -49.23 -23.75
C GLN A 131 -28.55 -49.42 -22.65
N GLY A 132 -27.30 -49.57 -23.07
CA GLY A 132 -26.14 -49.64 -22.20
C GLY A 132 -25.64 -48.27 -21.71
N ARG A 133 -24.70 -48.28 -20.77
CA ARG A 133 -23.97 -47.06 -20.37
C ARG A 133 -22.80 -46.81 -21.30
N GLU A 134 -22.65 -45.57 -21.75
CA GLU A 134 -21.51 -45.19 -22.60
C GLU A 134 -20.18 -45.37 -21.87
N ALA A 135 -19.22 -45.96 -22.58
CA ALA A 135 -17.86 -46.06 -22.06
C ALA A 135 -17.14 -44.71 -22.16
N PRO A 136 -16.28 -44.37 -21.19
CA PRO A 136 -15.38 -43.23 -21.32
C PRO A 136 -14.50 -43.40 -22.56
N LYS A 137 -14.63 -42.48 -23.51
CA LYS A 137 -13.79 -42.45 -24.71
C LYS A 137 -12.57 -41.59 -24.43
N PRO A 138 -11.34 -42.03 -24.80
CA PRO A 138 -10.17 -41.18 -24.69
C PRO A 138 -10.40 -39.91 -25.51
N GLY A 139 -9.92 -38.77 -24.98
CA GLY A 139 -9.90 -37.51 -25.71
C GLY A 139 -9.12 -37.66 -27.02
N SER A 140 -9.44 -36.83 -28.01
CA SER A 140 -8.59 -36.68 -29.18
C SER A 140 -7.28 -36.01 -28.77
N ALA A 141 -6.15 -36.47 -29.30
CA ALA A 141 -4.84 -35.84 -29.07
C ALA A 141 -4.86 -34.33 -29.36
N ILE A 142 -5.66 -33.89 -30.34
CA ILE A 142 -5.84 -32.48 -30.67
C ILE A 142 -6.57 -31.75 -29.54
N SER A 143 -7.64 -32.35 -29.01
CA SER A 143 -8.40 -31.78 -27.88
C SER A 143 -7.52 -31.64 -26.64
N ASP A 144 -6.69 -32.65 -26.35
CA ASP A 144 -5.80 -32.64 -25.20
C ASP A 144 -4.72 -31.55 -25.31
N ILE A 145 -4.14 -31.37 -26.50
CA ILE A 145 -3.19 -30.27 -26.78
C ILE A 145 -3.86 -28.91 -26.63
N VAL A 146 -5.07 -28.74 -27.17
CA VAL A 146 -5.84 -27.49 -27.06
C VAL A 146 -6.15 -27.17 -25.61
N MET A 147 -6.57 -28.17 -24.82
CA MET A 147 -6.80 -28.00 -23.38
C MET A 147 -5.52 -27.62 -22.63
N LEU A 148 -4.38 -28.22 -22.96
CA LEU A 148 -3.10 -27.87 -22.36
C LEU A 148 -2.69 -26.42 -22.68
N LEU A 149 -2.81 -26.01 -23.94
CA LEU A 149 -2.51 -24.63 -24.35
C LEU A 149 -3.44 -23.63 -23.65
N LEU A 150 -4.72 -23.95 -23.56
CA LEU A 150 -5.69 -23.14 -22.83
C LEU A 150 -5.32 -23.02 -21.35
N ALA A 151 -4.92 -24.12 -20.71
CA ALA A 151 -4.47 -24.13 -19.31
C ALA A 151 -3.21 -23.26 -19.11
N ILE A 152 -2.24 -23.31 -20.04
CA ILE A 152 -1.06 -22.43 -20.02
C ILE A 152 -1.47 -20.97 -20.15
N ILE A 153 -2.34 -20.63 -21.11
CA ILE A 153 -2.83 -19.26 -21.31
C ILE A 153 -3.53 -18.75 -20.05
N ILE A 154 -4.45 -19.53 -19.48
CA ILE A 154 -5.15 -19.19 -18.24
C ILE A 154 -4.14 -18.97 -17.12
N THR A 155 -3.15 -19.83 -16.98
CA THR A 155 -2.10 -19.71 -15.94
C THR A 155 -1.28 -18.43 -16.12
N VAL A 156 -0.92 -18.06 -17.35
CA VAL A 156 -0.23 -16.80 -17.64
C VAL A 156 -1.09 -15.60 -17.28
N VAL A 157 -2.37 -15.60 -17.68
CA VAL A 157 -3.30 -14.52 -17.35
C VAL A 157 -3.46 -14.39 -15.83
N LEU A 158 -3.65 -15.51 -15.14
CA LEU A 158 -3.82 -15.54 -13.69
C LEU A 158 -2.54 -15.09 -12.96
N ALA A 159 -1.37 -15.48 -13.45
CA ALA A 159 -0.08 -15.01 -12.94
C ALA A 159 0.07 -13.49 -13.04
N VAL A 160 -0.35 -12.90 -14.17
CA VAL A 160 -0.33 -11.44 -14.36
C VAL A 160 -1.30 -10.77 -13.39
N VAL A 161 -2.56 -11.21 -13.35
CA VAL A 161 -3.60 -10.62 -12.49
C VAL A 161 -3.20 -10.71 -11.01
N VAL A 162 -2.77 -11.89 -10.55
CA VAL A 162 -2.35 -12.10 -9.15
C VAL A 162 -1.10 -11.29 -8.83
N SER A 163 -0.11 -11.21 -9.73
CA SER A 163 1.08 -10.39 -9.50
C SER A 163 0.75 -8.90 -9.37
N LEU A 164 -0.15 -8.39 -10.21
CA LEU A 164 -0.60 -7.01 -10.14
C LEU A 164 -1.37 -6.75 -8.84
N ALA A 165 -2.35 -7.60 -8.51
CA ALA A 165 -3.11 -7.49 -7.27
C ALA A 165 -2.19 -7.56 -6.04
N TRP A 166 -1.21 -8.45 -6.05
CA TRP A 166 -0.22 -8.57 -4.97
C TRP A 166 0.63 -7.31 -4.84
N ARG A 167 1.13 -6.75 -5.93
CA ARG A 167 2.02 -5.58 -5.88
C ARG A 167 1.29 -4.28 -5.57
N ILE A 168 0.05 -4.12 -6.02
CA ILE A 168 -0.75 -2.90 -5.87
C ILE A 168 -1.53 -2.89 -4.55
N LEU A 169 -2.15 -4.02 -4.17
CA LEU A 169 -3.06 -4.07 -3.00
C LEU A 169 -2.41 -4.71 -1.78
N ILE A 170 -1.76 -5.85 -1.94
CA ILE A 170 -1.33 -6.68 -0.79
C ILE A 170 0.02 -6.20 -0.23
N LYS A 171 1.01 -5.97 -1.10
CA LYS A 171 2.35 -5.56 -0.71
C LYS A 171 2.35 -4.25 0.09
N PRO A 172 1.73 -3.15 -0.38
CA PRO A 172 1.75 -1.89 0.37
C PRO A 172 0.86 -1.92 1.62
N ASN A 173 -0.30 -2.58 1.58
CA ASN A 173 -1.28 -2.49 2.67
C ASN A 173 -1.09 -3.55 3.76
N VAL A 174 -0.46 -4.69 3.46
CA VAL A 174 -0.33 -5.82 4.40
C VAL A 174 1.14 -6.16 4.65
N VAL A 175 1.94 -6.33 3.60
CA VAL A 175 3.31 -6.84 3.75
C VAL A 175 4.26 -5.80 4.35
N LEU A 176 4.24 -4.55 3.85
CA LEU A 176 5.07 -3.46 4.37
C LEU A 176 4.82 -3.18 5.86
N PRO A 177 3.58 -2.97 6.34
CA PRO A 177 3.35 -2.67 7.76
C PRO A 177 3.74 -3.83 8.68
N ILE A 178 3.48 -5.06 8.27
CA ILE A 178 3.89 -6.24 9.06
C ILE A 178 5.43 -6.34 9.11
N ARG A 179 6.11 -6.16 7.96
CA ARG A 179 7.57 -6.19 7.91
C ARG A 179 8.20 -5.07 8.73
N GLU A 180 7.62 -3.87 8.73
CA GLU A 180 8.07 -2.75 9.55
C GLU A 180 7.80 -2.94 11.04
N ALA A 181 6.77 -3.72 11.40
CA ALA A 181 6.50 -4.09 12.78
C ALA A 181 7.47 -5.17 13.30
N LEU A 182 7.90 -6.09 12.44
CA LEU A 182 8.82 -7.18 12.78
C LEU A 182 10.31 -6.82 12.62
N ARG A 183 10.64 -5.77 11.88
CA ARG A 183 12.04 -5.32 11.73
C ARG A 183 12.48 -4.61 13.02
N PRO A 184 13.61 -5.02 13.64
CA PRO A 184 14.18 -4.27 14.75
C PRO A 184 14.53 -2.86 14.26
N LYS A 185 13.93 -1.84 14.87
CA LYS A 185 14.13 -0.44 14.50
C LYS A 185 15.48 0.00 15.04
N THR A 186 16.37 0.41 14.14
CA THR A 186 17.63 1.06 14.48
C THR A 186 17.36 2.44 15.09
N GLU A 187 18.21 2.92 16.00
CA GLU A 187 18.12 4.26 16.63
C GLU A 187 17.83 5.38 15.62
N GLU A 188 18.44 5.34 14.43
CA GLU A 188 18.26 6.34 13.38
C GLU A 188 16.84 6.40 12.81
N ASP A 189 16.14 5.26 12.72
CA ASP A 189 14.77 5.19 12.23
C ASP A 189 13.77 5.73 13.27
N ILE A 190 14.09 5.56 14.55
CA ILE A 190 13.34 6.14 15.67
C ILE A 190 13.48 7.66 15.65
N GLN A 191 14.71 8.17 15.46
CA GLN A 191 14.96 9.61 15.35
C GLN A 191 14.30 10.23 14.11
N ARG A 192 14.34 9.56 12.95
CA ARG A 192 13.69 10.04 11.73
C ARG A 192 12.18 10.15 11.91
N LYS A 193 11.55 9.14 12.55
CA LYS A 193 10.13 9.18 12.84
C LYS A 193 9.77 10.29 13.84
N ALA A 194 10.57 10.46 14.90
CA ALA A 194 10.40 11.54 15.86
C ALA A 194 10.48 12.93 15.22
N ASN A 195 11.42 13.14 14.28
CA ASN A 195 11.54 14.40 13.54
C ASN A 195 10.32 14.68 12.65
N ILE A 196 9.78 13.66 11.97
CA ILE A 196 8.58 13.79 11.13
C ILE A 196 7.35 14.12 12.00
N ASP A 197 7.21 13.44 13.15
CA ASP A 197 6.12 13.68 14.08
C ASP A 197 6.22 15.09 14.70
N ALA A 198 7.43 15.59 15.00
CA ALA A 198 7.67 16.95 15.46
C ALA A 198 7.31 18.02 14.41
N ILE A 199 7.61 17.79 13.12
CA ILE A 199 7.22 18.69 12.03
C ILE A 199 5.69 18.75 11.89
N ARG A 200 5.02 17.59 11.99
CA ARG A 200 3.56 17.52 11.94
C ARG A 200 2.93 18.25 13.12
N ALA A 201 3.44 18.05 14.33
CA ALA A 201 2.99 18.74 15.53
C ALA A 201 3.15 20.26 15.39
N ARG A 202 4.29 20.72 14.86
CA ARG A 202 4.54 22.15 14.61
C ARG A 202 3.54 22.76 13.63
N ARG A 203 3.18 22.05 12.56
CA ARG A 203 2.18 22.51 11.59
C ARG A 203 0.80 22.64 12.24
N ILE A 204 0.42 21.66 13.06
CA ILE A 204 -0.87 21.68 13.79
C ILE A 204 -0.89 22.87 14.77
N GLN A 205 0.20 23.11 15.50
CA GLN A 205 0.31 24.26 16.40
C GLN A 205 0.22 25.60 15.64
N GLU A 206 0.84 25.72 14.47
CA GLU A 206 0.75 26.92 13.64
C GLU A 206 -0.68 27.17 13.15
N GLU A 207 -1.40 26.11 12.76
CA GLU A 207 -2.81 26.19 12.38
C GLU A 207 -3.72 26.56 13.57
N GLU A 208 -3.44 26.05 14.76
CA GLU A 208 -4.15 26.41 16.00
C GLU A 208 -3.88 27.86 16.39
N MET A 209 -2.62 28.30 16.40
CA MET A 209 -2.24 29.70 16.64
C MET A 209 -2.89 30.64 15.62
N ARG A 210 -2.99 30.23 14.34
CA ARG A 210 -3.70 30.99 13.30
C ARG A 210 -5.20 31.09 13.57
N ARG A 211 -5.82 30.02 14.08
CA ARG A 211 -7.24 30.01 14.47
C ARG A 211 -7.51 30.86 15.71
N GLU A 212 -6.57 30.92 16.65
CA GLU A 212 -6.67 31.79 17.83
C GLU A 212 -6.43 33.26 17.49
N ALA A 213 -5.44 33.57 16.65
CA ALA A 213 -5.19 34.92 16.15
C ALA A 213 -6.37 35.49 15.35
N ALA A 214 -7.05 34.65 14.55
CA ALA A 214 -8.27 35.04 13.83
C ALA A 214 -9.48 35.32 14.74
N LYS A 215 -9.43 34.92 16.02
CA LYS A 215 -10.50 35.16 17.02
C LYS A 215 -10.20 36.37 17.92
N ALA A 216 -9.00 36.92 17.90
CA ALA A 216 -8.65 38.11 18.68
C ALA A 216 -9.17 39.38 17.98
N ALA A 217 -9.87 40.25 18.72
CA ALA A 217 -10.37 41.52 18.19
C ALA A 217 -9.20 42.43 17.74
N PRO A 218 -9.32 43.15 16.61
CA PRO A 218 -8.22 43.94 16.06
C PRO A 218 -7.84 45.06 17.05
N THR A 219 -6.60 45.01 17.52
CA THR A 219 -6.02 45.98 18.46
C THR A 219 -5.47 47.23 17.76
N ASN A 220 -5.56 47.29 16.42
CA ASN A 220 -4.93 48.29 15.57
C ASN A 220 -5.98 49.23 14.92
N PRO A 221 -5.77 50.56 14.91
CA PRO A 221 -6.70 51.55 14.33
C PRO A 221 -6.99 51.36 12.83
N TYR A 222 -6.22 50.54 12.11
CA TYR A 222 -6.40 50.25 10.68
C TYR A 222 -7.20 48.96 10.38
N GLY A 223 -7.82 48.34 11.39
CA GLY A 223 -8.64 47.13 11.22
C GLY A 223 -7.84 45.81 11.28
N PRO A 224 -8.38 44.68 10.76
CA PRO A 224 -7.64 43.41 10.73
C PRO A 224 -6.41 43.51 9.81
N ALA A 225 -5.32 42.86 10.19
CA ALA A 225 -4.10 42.83 9.39
C ALA A 225 -4.36 42.17 8.02
N LEU A 226 -3.89 42.80 6.95
CA LEU A 226 -3.94 42.25 5.59
C LEU A 226 -3.08 40.98 5.48
N THR A 227 -1.98 40.93 6.22
CA THR A 227 -1.07 39.79 6.27
C THR A 227 -0.56 39.59 7.68
N GLN A 228 -0.58 38.34 8.14
CA GLN A 228 0.04 37.89 9.39
C GLN A 228 0.94 36.69 9.07
N ARG A 229 2.23 36.79 9.40
CA ARG A 229 3.22 35.72 9.15
C ARG A 229 4.15 35.55 10.35
N LEU A 230 4.61 34.32 10.54
CA LEU A 230 5.66 33.98 11.50
C LEU A 230 6.96 33.76 10.73
N SER A 231 8.00 34.51 11.09
CA SER A 231 9.36 34.30 10.62
C SER A 231 10.18 33.69 11.74
N VAL A 232 10.83 32.56 11.47
CA VAL A 232 11.58 31.79 12.49
C VAL A 232 13.01 31.57 12.03
N TYR A 233 13.92 32.10 12.81
CA TYR A 233 15.34 31.84 12.71
C TYR A 233 15.73 30.65 13.60
N THR A 234 16.64 29.80 13.10
CA THR A 234 17.31 28.76 13.87
C THR A 234 18.76 28.68 13.41
N LYS A 235 19.68 28.49 14.35
CA LYS A 235 21.13 28.43 14.10
C LYS A 235 21.47 27.51 12.93
N GLY A 236 22.34 27.98 12.04
CA GLY A 236 22.80 27.24 10.85
C GLY A 236 21.91 27.37 9.61
N ARG A 237 20.70 27.95 9.72
CA ARG A 237 19.84 28.25 8.57
C ARG A 237 20.26 29.58 7.92
N GLN A 238 20.24 29.65 6.59
CA GLN A 238 20.16 30.95 5.91
C GLN A 238 18.80 31.61 6.24
N PHE A 239 18.81 32.90 6.53
CA PHE A 239 17.62 33.59 7.02
C PHE A 239 17.43 34.90 6.27
N ASP A 240 16.45 34.85 5.38
CA ASP A 240 16.01 35.91 4.48
C ASP A 240 14.57 35.56 4.06
N ASP A 241 13.63 35.82 4.97
CA ASP A 241 12.20 35.54 4.74
C ASP A 241 11.55 36.81 4.16
N SER A 242 10.87 36.70 3.01
CA SER A 242 10.07 37.77 2.39
C SER A 242 8.60 37.37 2.30
N PHE A 243 7.71 38.33 2.59
CA PHE A 243 6.26 38.16 2.57
C PHE A 243 5.58 39.31 1.80
N ALA A 244 4.84 38.95 0.75
CA ALA A 244 4.01 39.89 0.01
C ALA A 244 2.83 40.38 0.86
N ILE A 245 2.57 41.69 0.78
CA ILE A 245 1.46 42.38 1.42
C ILE A 245 0.38 42.58 0.35
N GLU A 246 -0.64 41.71 0.40
CA GLU A 246 -1.75 41.68 -0.55
C GLU A 246 -3.10 41.71 0.18
N ASN A 247 -4.14 42.23 -0.46
CA ASN A 247 -5.52 42.07 0.01
C ASN A 247 -6.16 40.76 -0.50
N ALA A 248 -7.43 40.52 -0.13
CA ALA A 248 -8.19 39.35 -0.55
C ALA A 248 -8.31 39.22 -2.08
N ASP A 249 -8.31 40.35 -2.80
CA ASP A 249 -8.40 40.42 -4.26
C ASP A 249 -7.04 40.30 -4.97
N LYS A 250 -5.97 39.94 -4.23
CA LYS A 250 -4.61 39.80 -4.76
C LYS A 250 -4.01 41.09 -5.33
N VAL A 251 -4.48 42.25 -4.87
CA VAL A 251 -3.85 43.53 -5.14
C VAL A 251 -2.60 43.66 -4.27
N PHE A 252 -1.45 43.83 -4.91
CA PHE A 252 -0.15 43.96 -4.27
C PHE A 252 0.11 45.41 -3.83
N PHE A 253 0.40 45.59 -2.53
CA PHE A 253 0.71 46.89 -1.94
C PHE A 253 2.20 47.06 -1.62
N GLY A 254 2.92 45.96 -1.34
CA GLY A 254 4.33 46.00 -0.98
C GLY A 254 4.81 44.66 -0.44
N GLU A 255 6.01 44.66 0.14
CA GLU A 255 6.61 43.47 0.77
C GLU A 255 7.20 43.82 2.12
N CYS A 256 7.20 42.86 3.03
CA CYS A 256 7.95 42.96 4.28
C CYS A 256 8.66 41.65 4.55
N GLY A 257 9.80 41.73 5.23
CA GLY A 257 10.61 40.57 5.51
C GLY A 257 11.52 40.71 6.69
N ALA A 258 12.22 39.63 6.99
CA ALA A 258 13.23 39.55 8.03
C ALA A 258 14.50 38.88 7.48
N ALA A 259 15.64 39.54 7.68
CA ALA A 259 16.93 39.07 7.19
C ALA A 259 18.03 39.23 8.25
N ILE A 260 19.16 38.57 8.05
CA ILE A 260 20.31 38.72 8.96
C ILE A 260 20.99 40.07 8.73
N ALA A 261 20.89 40.97 9.71
CA ALA A 261 21.58 42.27 9.67
C ALA A 261 23.08 42.13 9.93
N LYS A 262 23.46 41.34 10.94
CA LYS A 262 24.86 41.17 11.37
C LYS A 262 25.12 39.82 12.01
N LYS A 263 26.30 39.26 11.71
CA LYS A 263 26.87 38.08 12.37
C LYS A 263 28.12 38.46 13.17
N LEU A 264 28.32 37.80 14.31
CA LEU A 264 29.55 37.83 15.08
C LEU A 264 30.16 36.43 15.02
N GLY A 265 31.20 36.26 14.20
CA GLY A 265 31.69 34.92 13.84
C GLY A 265 30.62 34.14 13.09
N ASN A 266 30.27 32.95 13.60
CA ASN A 266 29.23 32.09 13.02
C ASN A 266 27.82 32.36 13.57
N ASP A 267 27.70 33.18 14.62
CA ASP A 267 26.44 33.41 15.32
C ASP A 267 25.74 34.68 14.83
N VAL A 268 24.41 34.62 14.70
CA VAL A 268 23.60 35.79 14.30
C VAL A 268 23.41 36.69 15.50
N ALA A 269 23.81 37.95 15.35
CA ALA A 269 23.83 38.91 16.43
C ALA A 269 22.78 40.03 16.25
N ALA A 270 22.30 40.25 15.02
CA ALA A 270 21.23 41.19 14.73
C ALA A 270 20.41 40.71 13.53
N VAL A 271 19.10 40.98 13.59
CA VAL A 271 18.13 40.69 12.53
C VAL A 271 17.47 41.99 12.10
N GLU A 272 17.50 42.29 10.80
CA GLU A 272 16.75 43.41 10.22
C GLU A 272 15.34 42.96 9.84
N ILE A 273 14.39 43.83 10.13
CA ILE A 273 13.03 43.81 9.60
C ILE A 273 12.99 44.92 8.56
N TRP A 274 12.55 44.60 7.36
CA TRP A 274 12.46 45.58 6.28
C TRP A 274 11.04 45.67 5.72
N LEU A 275 10.71 46.85 5.20
CA LEU A 275 9.44 47.18 4.58
C LEU A 275 9.70 47.90 3.25
N PHE A 276 9.11 47.35 2.19
CA PHE A 276 9.06 47.91 0.85
C PHE A 276 7.62 48.27 0.50
N ASP A 277 7.41 49.48 -0.01
CA ASP A 277 6.13 49.97 -0.50
C ASP A 277 6.17 50.09 -2.03
N LYS A 278 5.16 49.53 -2.71
CA LYS A 278 5.08 49.55 -4.18
C LYS A 278 5.06 50.98 -4.73
N GLU A 279 4.39 51.89 -4.04
CA GLU A 279 4.23 53.29 -4.50
C GLU A 279 5.44 54.17 -4.13
N ASP A 280 6.32 53.69 -3.24
CA ASP A 280 7.59 54.33 -2.87
C ASP A 280 8.76 53.33 -2.90
N PHE A 281 9.11 52.89 -4.11
CA PHE A 281 10.14 51.87 -4.32
C PHE A 281 11.57 52.34 -4.00
N VAL A 282 11.77 53.64 -3.76
CA VAL A 282 13.10 54.23 -3.50
C VAL A 282 13.44 54.21 -2.00
N ASN A 283 12.44 54.34 -1.12
CA ASN A 283 12.65 54.45 0.32
C ASN A 283 12.26 53.17 1.06
N GLN A 284 13.13 52.15 1.02
CA GLN A 284 12.98 50.97 1.87
C GLN A 284 13.29 51.33 3.33
N ILE A 285 12.39 50.95 4.25
CA ILE A 285 12.59 51.16 5.68
C ILE A 285 13.16 49.88 6.28
N ALA A 286 14.21 49.99 7.07
CA ALA A 286 14.76 48.89 7.84
C ALA A 286 14.87 49.27 9.33
N LYS A 287 14.50 48.32 10.20
CA LYS A 287 14.66 48.40 11.66
C LYS A 287 15.28 47.11 12.17
N VAL A 288 15.99 47.16 13.28
CA VAL A 288 16.85 46.05 13.72
C VAL A 288 16.50 45.60 15.13
N PHE A 289 16.31 44.28 15.27
CA PHE A 289 16.39 43.59 16.55
C PHE A 289 17.84 43.18 16.80
N ALA A 290 18.49 43.84 17.75
CA ALA A 290 19.86 43.56 18.15
C ALA A 290 19.88 42.63 19.37
N SER A 291 20.75 41.63 19.35
CA SER A 291 21.07 40.85 20.55
C SER A 291 21.75 41.72 21.60
N GLU A 292 21.76 41.29 22.85
CA GLU A 292 22.43 42.01 23.93
C GLU A 292 23.91 42.30 23.60
N LYS A 293 24.60 41.31 23.03
CA LYS A 293 26.00 41.45 22.59
C LYS A 293 26.18 42.49 21.48
N ALA A 294 25.30 42.48 20.47
CA ALA A 294 25.35 43.44 19.37
C ALA A 294 25.02 44.86 19.86
N TYR A 295 24.07 44.98 20.79
CA TYR A 295 23.60 46.25 21.32
C TYR A 295 24.65 46.92 22.23
N SER A 296 25.43 46.13 22.98
CA SER A 296 26.46 46.62 23.91
C SER A 296 27.83 46.87 23.25
N THR A 297 28.06 46.40 22.03
CA THR A 297 29.37 46.50 21.35
C THR A 297 29.40 47.72 20.44
N PRO A 298 30.19 48.77 20.74
CA PRO A 298 30.15 50.05 19.99
C PRO A 298 30.43 49.90 18.50
N GLU A 299 31.39 49.06 18.12
CA GLU A 299 31.77 48.81 16.72
C GLU A 299 30.61 48.18 15.93
N VAL A 300 29.97 47.16 16.51
CA VAL A 300 28.83 46.47 15.91
C VAL A 300 27.63 47.41 15.81
N ARG A 301 27.43 48.24 16.83
CA ARG A 301 26.35 49.22 16.85
C ARG A 301 26.55 50.25 15.74
N ALA A 302 27.74 50.82 15.58
CA ALA A 302 28.03 51.78 14.50
C ALA A 302 27.70 51.23 13.11
N GLU A 303 28.02 49.95 12.85
CA GLU A 303 27.63 49.30 11.58
C GLU A 303 26.11 49.12 11.42
N LEU A 304 25.38 48.86 12.51
CA LEU A 304 23.92 48.76 12.46
C LEU A 304 23.27 50.15 12.26
N GLU A 305 23.90 51.22 12.74
CA GLU A 305 23.44 52.59 12.57
C GLU A 305 23.47 53.04 11.09
N GLU A 306 24.39 52.51 10.28
CA GLU A 306 24.42 52.76 8.83
C GLU A 306 23.26 52.10 8.06
N LYS A 307 22.64 51.07 8.65
CA LYS A 307 21.57 50.28 8.01
C LYS A 307 20.16 50.79 8.28
N VAL A 308 20.00 51.67 9.26
CA VAL A 308 18.71 52.19 9.69
C VAL A 308 18.65 53.69 9.47
N LYS A 309 17.44 54.25 9.40
CA LYS A 309 17.26 55.68 9.14
C LYS A 309 17.46 56.51 10.42
N ASP A 310 16.86 56.07 11.53
CA ASP A 310 16.93 56.74 12.82
C ASP A 310 17.57 55.82 13.88
N PRO A 311 18.91 55.86 14.07
CA PRO A 311 19.64 54.90 14.90
C PRO A 311 19.23 54.89 16.38
N ALA A 312 18.66 55.99 16.87
CA ALA A 312 18.18 56.10 18.25
C ALA A 312 16.91 55.27 18.51
N THR A 313 16.05 55.07 17.50
CA THR A 313 14.74 54.42 17.64
C THR A 313 14.60 53.13 16.84
N ASP A 314 15.41 52.96 15.81
CA ASP A 314 15.28 51.86 14.85
C ASP A 314 16.13 50.64 15.22
N ILE A 315 17.03 50.76 16.20
CA ILE A 315 17.80 49.64 16.75
C ILE A 315 17.30 49.39 18.17
N VAL A 316 16.65 48.24 18.36
CA VAL A 316 16.06 47.88 19.66
C VAL A 316 16.63 46.55 20.14
N LEU A 317 16.86 46.47 21.46
CA LEU A 317 17.28 45.24 22.12
C LEU A 317 16.18 44.17 22.00
N ALA A 318 16.56 43.00 21.49
CA ALA A 318 15.66 41.89 21.21
C ALA A 318 15.27 41.14 22.48
N GLN A 319 14.13 41.51 23.07
CA GLN A 319 13.50 40.83 24.19
C GLN A 319 12.10 40.31 23.79
N PRO A 320 11.65 39.15 24.29
CA PRO A 320 10.29 38.68 24.04
C PRO A 320 9.28 39.76 24.45
N GLY A 321 8.33 40.06 23.55
CA GLY A 321 7.35 41.13 23.70
C GLY A 321 7.76 42.48 23.10
N THR A 322 9.02 42.68 22.71
CA THR A 322 9.44 43.92 22.04
C THR A 322 8.80 44.04 20.65
N ILE A 323 8.38 45.26 20.30
CA ILE A 323 7.69 45.57 19.05
C ILE A 323 8.53 46.60 18.26
N LEU A 324 8.72 46.32 16.96
CA LEU A 324 9.19 47.30 15.98
C LEU A 324 8.04 47.68 15.05
N THR A 325 7.84 48.98 14.86
CA THR A 325 6.83 49.53 13.96
C THR A 325 7.51 50.18 12.77
N LEU A 326 7.28 49.65 11.57
CA LEU A 326 7.76 50.18 10.30
C LEU A 326 6.58 50.82 9.57
N GLU A 327 6.74 52.07 9.14
CA GLU A 327 5.61 52.88 8.67
C GLU A 327 6.01 53.69 7.45
N THR A 328 5.36 53.43 6.30
CA THR A 328 5.43 54.26 5.09
C THR A 328 4.17 55.12 4.99
N ASP A 329 4.03 55.91 3.92
CA ASP A 329 2.82 56.70 3.68
C ASP A 329 1.55 55.85 3.60
N ARG A 330 1.65 54.60 3.13
CA ARG A 330 0.51 53.72 2.88
C ARG A 330 0.49 52.43 3.69
N ILE A 331 1.62 51.98 4.21
CA ILE A 331 1.73 50.67 4.88
C ILE A 331 2.22 50.84 6.30
N LEU A 332 1.63 50.08 7.22
CA LEU A 332 2.12 49.89 8.58
C LEU A 332 2.47 48.41 8.76
N VAL A 333 3.68 48.11 9.21
CA VAL A 333 4.09 46.76 9.63
C VAL A 333 4.50 46.80 11.09
N GLN A 334 3.93 45.88 11.87
CA GLN A 334 4.30 45.65 13.25
C GLN A 334 4.99 44.29 13.36
N ALA A 335 6.27 44.31 13.71
CA ALA A 335 7.05 43.12 14.01
C ALA A 335 7.13 42.94 15.52
N THR A 336 6.50 41.89 16.05
CA THR A 336 6.52 41.53 17.47
C THR A 336 7.47 40.36 17.67
N LEU A 337 8.45 40.52 18.56
CA LEU A 337 9.30 39.42 18.94
C LEU A 337 8.57 38.50 19.92
N LEU A 338 8.24 37.28 19.51
CA LEU A 338 7.48 36.34 20.35
C LEU A 338 8.38 35.54 21.30
N ASP A 339 9.52 35.08 20.79
CA ASP A 339 10.43 34.19 21.51
C ASP A 339 11.86 34.39 21.01
N THR A 340 12.83 34.29 21.91
CA THR A 340 14.26 34.36 21.61
C THR A 340 15.02 33.41 22.52
N THR A 341 15.93 32.63 21.94
CA THR A 341 16.83 31.74 22.66
C THR A 341 18.26 32.22 22.46
N PRO A 342 18.97 32.64 23.52
CA PRO A 342 20.36 33.04 23.41
C PRO A 342 21.30 31.84 23.23
N THR A 343 22.40 32.02 22.50
CA THR A 343 23.49 31.03 22.30
C THR A 343 24.18 30.61 23.61
N ALA A 344 24.26 31.51 24.59
CA ALA A 344 24.82 31.22 25.91
C ALA A 344 23.91 31.81 26.99
N THR A 345 23.88 31.17 28.16
CA THR A 345 23.14 31.65 29.34
C THR A 345 23.84 32.84 30.03
N ALA A 346 25.04 33.21 29.58
CA ALA A 346 25.76 34.37 30.08
C ALA A 346 25.19 35.69 29.50
N PRO A 347 25.27 36.81 30.23
CA PRO A 347 24.94 38.12 29.68
C PRO A 347 25.81 38.43 28.45
N ASN A 348 25.25 39.15 27.48
CA ASN A 348 25.86 39.45 26.17
C ASN A 348 25.97 38.25 25.22
N SER A 349 24.85 37.55 24.98
CA SER A 349 24.78 36.46 24.00
C SER A 349 24.20 36.91 22.64
N THR A 350 24.49 36.11 21.61
CA THR A 350 23.86 36.11 20.26
C THR A 350 22.62 35.19 20.23
N PHE A 351 21.96 35.06 19.07
CA PHE A 351 20.75 34.23 18.90
C PHE A 351 21.05 32.81 18.42
N ASP A 352 20.44 31.81 19.07
CA ASP A 352 20.32 30.43 18.56
C ASP A 352 18.96 30.19 17.89
N LYS A 353 17.90 30.82 18.40
CA LYS A 353 16.54 30.81 17.83
C LYS A 353 15.86 32.15 18.03
N LEU A 354 15.10 32.60 17.04
CA LEU A 354 14.31 33.83 17.10
C LEU A 354 12.96 33.58 16.42
N THR A 355 11.85 34.01 17.03
CA THR A 355 10.51 33.93 16.43
C THR A 355 9.89 35.32 16.39
N ILE A 356 9.62 35.81 15.18
CA ILE A 356 9.04 37.13 14.93
C ILE A 356 7.67 36.96 14.29
N LYS A 357 6.65 37.60 14.86
CA LYS A 357 5.34 37.76 14.24
C LYS A 357 5.30 39.09 13.50
N MET A 358 5.02 39.05 12.20
CA MET A 358 4.86 40.23 11.36
C MET A 358 3.40 40.39 10.97
N GLU A 359 2.87 41.58 11.22
CA GLU A 359 1.49 41.95 10.89
C GLU A 359 1.52 43.23 10.06
N ALA A 360 0.83 43.23 8.92
CA ALA A 360 0.83 44.34 7.98
C ALA A 360 -0.58 44.91 7.76
N TRP A 361 -0.69 46.23 7.69
CA TRP A 361 -1.91 46.98 7.42
C TRP A 361 -1.66 48.02 6.33
N HIS A 362 -2.73 48.39 5.61
CA HIS A 362 -2.71 49.49 4.65
C HIS A 362 -3.55 50.66 5.18
N LYS A 363 -2.92 51.83 5.35
CA LYS A 363 -3.52 53.04 5.97
C LYS A 363 -4.67 53.63 5.17
N GLY A 364 -4.68 53.43 3.85
CA GLY A 364 -5.79 53.84 2.98
C GLY A 364 -7.05 52.98 3.14
N THR A 365 -7.00 51.95 3.99
CA THR A 365 -8.12 51.06 4.30
C THR A 365 -8.58 51.31 5.74
N ALA A 366 -8.66 52.58 6.15
CA ALA A 366 -9.41 52.94 7.36
C ALA A 366 -10.81 52.34 7.21
N ALA A 367 -11.10 51.34 8.04
CA ALA A 367 -12.37 50.66 8.05
C ALA A 367 -13.46 51.73 8.23
N ALA A 368 -14.24 51.95 7.16
CA ALA A 368 -15.57 52.49 7.32
C ALA A 368 -16.25 51.66 8.43
N PRO A 369 -16.91 52.29 9.42
CA PRO A 369 -17.59 51.54 10.45
C PRO A 369 -18.49 50.55 9.74
N ALA A 370 -18.35 49.27 10.11
CA ALA A 370 -19.16 48.19 9.57
C ALA A 370 -20.61 48.70 9.49
N PRO A 371 -21.25 48.73 8.31
CA PRO A 371 -22.66 49.06 8.28
C PRO A 371 -23.34 48.09 9.23
N ALA A 372 -24.00 48.65 10.25
CA ALA A 372 -24.91 47.93 11.11
C ALA A 372 -25.75 47.05 10.20
N THR A 373 -25.61 45.73 10.37
CA THR A 373 -26.44 44.78 9.65
C THR A 373 -27.85 45.01 10.17
N ALA A 374 -28.60 45.83 9.45
CA ALA A 374 -30.04 45.90 9.59
C ALA A 374 -30.58 44.46 9.42
N PRO A 375 -31.56 44.07 10.25
CA PRO A 375 -32.02 42.69 10.32
C PRO A 375 -32.51 42.22 8.95
N SER A 376 -32.04 41.04 8.55
CA SER A 376 -32.57 40.32 7.38
C SER A 376 -34.08 40.16 7.53
N PRO A 377 -34.87 40.27 6.44
CA PRO A 377 -36.32 40.13 6.52
C PRO A 377 -36.68 38.73 7.06
N VAL A 378 -37.66 38.70 7.96
CA VAL A 378 -38.29 37.48 8.47
C VAL A 378 -38.81 36.68 7.29
N TYR A 379 -38.09 35.62 6.92
CA TYR A 379 -38.60 34.60 6.01
C TYR A 379 -39.60 33.76 6.82
N ALA A 380 -40.90 33.96 6.53
CA ALA A 380 -41.95 33.10 7.02
C ALA A 380 -41.70 31.66 6.53
N PRO A 381 -41.77 30.64 7.40
CA PRO A 381 -41.64 29.26 6.96
C PRO A 381 -42.78 28.92 5.99
N PRO A 382 -42.50 28.23 4.87
CA PRO A 382 -43.54 27.75 3.97
C PRO A 382 -44.45 26.74 4.68
N ALA A 383 -45.74 26.79 4.32
CA ALA A 383 -46.78 25.93 4.86
C ALA A 383 -46.44 24.43 4.73
N PRO A 384 -46.80 23.60 5.74
CA PRO A 384 -46.56 22.17 5.70
C PRO A 384 -47.35 21.52 4.56
N ALA A 385 -46.65 20.72 3.75
CA ALA A 385 -47.25 19.86 2.74
C ALA A 385 -48.18 18.82 3.40
N PRO A 386 -49.27 18.39 2.72
CA PRO A 386 -50.23 17.44 3.27
C PRO A 386 -49.58 16.07 3.54
N ALA A 387 -50.03 15.44 4.63
CA ALA A 387 -49.52 14.19 5.16
C ALA A 387 -49.63 13.02 4.15
N PRO A 388 -48.62 12.14 4.09
CA PRO A 388 -48.73 10.87 3.37
C PRO A 388 -49.70 9.92 4.08
N GLU A 389 -50.50 9.20 3.29
CA GLU A 389 -51.45 8.19 3.73
C GLU A 389 -50.79 7.05 4.53
N PRO A 390 -51.48 6.43 5.50
CA PRO A 390 -50.92 5.36 6.31
C PRO A 390 -50.75 4.08 5.48
N VAL A 391 -49.50 3.67 5.28
CA VAL A 391 -49.16 2.34 4.78
C VAL A 391 -49.42 1.33 5.89
N ASN A 392 -50.37 0.44 5.65
CA ASN A 392 -50.73 -0.68 6.51
C ASN A 392 -49.57 -1.70 6.56
N TYR A 393 -48.82 -1.74 7.65
CA TYR A 393 -47.81 -2.76 7.87
C TYR A 393 -48.48 -4.04 8.37
N ALA A 394 -48.38 -5.11 7.57
CA ALA A 394 -48.68 -6.45 8.04
C ALA A 394 -47.72 -6.82 9.19
N PRO A 395 -48.21 -7.46 10.27
CA PRO A 395 -47.36 -7.83 11.39
C PRO A 395 -46.35 -8.90 10.96
N ILE A 396 -45.09 -8.63 11.25
CA ILE A 396 -43.97 -9.55 11.07
C ILE A 396 -44.08 -10.63 12.16
N SER A 397 -44.30 -11.87 11.74
CA SER A 397 -44.31 -13.03 12.65
C SER A 397 -42.94 -13.19 13.31
N ALA A 398 -42.92 -13.18 14.65
CA ALA A 398 -41.73 -13.48 15.43
C ALA A 398 -41.27 -14.94 15.18
N PRO A 399 -39.98 -15.21 14.95
CA PRO A 399 -39.47 -16.58 14.90
C PRO A 399 -39.53 -17.20 16.30
N THR A 400 -40.16 -18.36 16.38
CA THR A 400 -40.19 -19.25 17.56
C THR A 400 -38.78 -19.64 18.02
N PRO A 401 -38.53 -19.75 19.34
CA PRO A 401 -37.26 -20.22 19.86
C PRO A 401 -37.05 -21.71 19.55
N SER A 402 -35.96 -22.04 18.86
CA SER A 402 -35.51 -23.42 18.65
C SER A 402 -35.03 -24.04 19.97
N PRO A 403 -35.38 -25.29 20.30
CA PRO A 403 -34.83 -25.97 21.46
C PRO A 403 -33.32 -26.22 21.27
N TYR A 404 -32.55 -25.84 22.29
CA TYR A 404 -31.11 -26.07 22.38
C TYR A 404 -30.82 -27.58 22.39
N ALA A 405 -30.12 -28.07 21.38
CA ALA A 405 -29.53 -29.41 21.37
C ALA A 405 -28.04 -29.30 21.73
N PRO A 406 -27.55 -30.00 22.78
CA PRO A 406 -26.13 -29.98 23.13
C PRO A 406 -25.28 -30.69 22.05
N PRO A 407 -24.01 -30.29 21.88
CA PRO A 407 -23.14 -30.89 20.88
C PRO A 407 -22.81 -32.35 21.21
N PRO A 408 -22.57 -33.21 20.19
CA PRO A 408 -22.19 -34.60 20.41
C PRO A 408 -20.81 -34.69 21.08
N VAL A 409 -20.75 -35.49 22.14
CA VAL A 409 -19.53 -35.87 22.86
C VAL A 409 -18.60 -36.65 21.91
N PRO A 410 -17.31 -36.31 21.80
CA PRO A 410 -16.37 -37.14 21.04
C PRO A 410 -16.21 -38.51 21.71
N PRO A 411 -16.00 -39.59 20.93
CA PRO A 411 -15.79 -40.92 21.49
C PRO A 411 -14.52 -40.95 22.34
N TYR A 412 -14.67 -41.44 23.57
CA TYR A 412 -13.60 -41.70 24.51
C TYR A 412 -12.70 -42.82 23.98
N THR A 413 -11.44 -42.49 23.68
CA THR A 413 -10.39 -43.47 23.44
C THR A 413 -9.69 -43.78 24.77
N PRO A 414 -9.70 -45.03 25.26
CA PRO A 414 -8.95 -45.39 26.45
C PRO A 414 -7.44 -45.29 26.17
N PRO A 415 -6.62 -44.87 27.15
CA PRO A 415 -5.18 -44.78 26.97
C PRO A 415 -4.57 -46.18 26.83
N SER A 416 -3.79 -46.36 25.78
CA SER A 416 -2.93 -47.50 25.55
C SER A 416 -1.97 -47.67 26.73
N GLN A 417 -2.01 -48.82 27.39
CA GLN A 417 -0.98 -49.22 28.34
C GLN A 417 0.34 -49.38 27.60
N THR A 418 1.25 -48.43 27.73
CA THR A 418 2.66 -48.64 27.40
C THR A 418 3.39 -49.15 28.63
N ALA A 419 3.92 -50.36 28.45
CA ALA A 419 4.73 -51.09 29.39
C ALA A 419 5.97 -50.29 29.83
N ALA A 420 6.36 -50.59 31.07
CA ALA A 420 7.54 -50.12 31.76
C ALA A 420 8.85 -50.32 30.96
N GLY A 421 9.82 -49.43 31.20
CA GLY A 421 11.19 -49.61 30.72
C GLY A 421 12.01 -48.33 30.68
N THR A 422 12.28 -47.73 31.85
CA THR A 422 13.21 -46.62 32.00
C THR A 422 14.65 -47.10 31.76
N VAL A 423 15.32 -46.56 30.75
CA VAL A 423 16.79 -46.50 30.70
C VAL A 423 17.19 -45.04 30.50
N TYR A 424 17.81 -44.48 31.53
CA TYR A 424 18.35 -43.12 31.53
C TYR A 424 19.69 -43.11 30.80
N THR A 425 19.77 -42.43 29.67
CA THR A 425 21.04 -42.05 29.01
C THR A 425 21.25 -40.55 29.17
N PRO A 426 22.39 -40.09 29.73
CA PRO A 426 22.66 -38.66 29.87
C PRO A 426 22.84 -37.99 28.50
N PRO A 427 22.49 -36.70 28.37
CA PRO A 427 22.64 -35.98 27.11
C PRO A 427 24.13 -35.74 26.78
N ILE A 428 24.53 -36.11 25.57
CA ILE A 428 25.81 -35.74 24.97
C ILE A 428 25.75 -34.24 24.66
N VAL A 429 26.57 -33.46 25.35
CA VAL A 429 26.81 -32.05 25.06
C VAL A 429 27.58 -31.98 23.74
N ALA A 430 26.96 -31.41 22.71
CA ALA A 430 27.66 -31.11 21.45
C ALA A 430 28.65 -29.95 21.67
N PRO A 431 29.89 -30.03 21.15
CA PRO A 431 30.84 -28.93 21.21
C PRO A 431 30.37 -27.75 20.34
N PRO A 432 30.78 -26.51 20.66
CA PRO A 432 30.35 -25.32 19.95
C PRO A 432 30.80 -25.34 18.47
N PRO A 433 30.02 -24.73 17.55
CA PRO A 433 30.37 -24.68 16.14
C PRO A 433 31.68 -23.91 15.92
N ARG A 434 32.58 -24.49 15.12
CA ARG A 434 33.80 -23.82 14.67
C ARG A 434 33.43 -22.58 13.86
N GLN A 435 34.09 -21.46 14.15
CA GLN A 435 34.00 -20.24 13.35
C GLN A 435 34.36 -20.52 11.89
N ALA A 436 33.55 -20.01 10.97
CA ALA A 436 33.85 -20.08 9.54
C ALA A 436 35.10 -19.25 9.22
N PRO A 437 36.00 -19.72 8.33
CA PRO A 437 37.14 -18.93 7.90
C PRO A 437 36.68 -17.71 7.09
N PRO A 438 37.43 -16.59 7.11
CA PRO A 438 37.09 -15.39 6.36
C PRO A 438 37.07 -15.66 4.84
N PRO A 439 36.27 -14.90 4.07
CA PRO A 439 36.15 -15.10 2.63
C PRO A 439 37.49 -14.89 1.92
N ARG A 440 37.80 -15.79 0.98
CA ARG A 440 38.94 -15.65 0.06
C ARG A 440 38.78 -14.36 -0.75
N ARG A 441 39.89 -13.62 -0.85
CA ARG A 441 40.09 -12.52 -1.80
C ARG A 441 39.79 -13.02 -3.23
N PRO A 442 39.05 -12.28 -4.05
CA PRO A 442 38.89 -12.64 -5.47
C PRO A 442 40.25 -12.64 -6.16
N ASP A 443 40.50 -13.66 -6.99
CA ASP A 443 41.66 -13.69 -7.88
C ASP A 443 41.60 -12.49 -8.85
N PRO A 444 42.71 -11.79 -9.10
CA PRO A 444 42.73 -10.68 -10.04
C PRO A 444 42.49 -11.18 -11.47
N THR A 445 41.55 -10.55 -12.16
CA THR A 445 41.34 -10.73 -13.60
C THR A 445 42.57 -10.24 -14.36
N PRO A 446 43.00 -10.93 -15.43
CA PRO A 446 44.21 -10.57 -16.17
C PRO A 446 43.93 -9.45 -17.18
N PHE A 447 43.60 -8.25 -16.71
CA PHE A 447 43.55 -7.02 -17.52
C PHE A 447 43.57 -5.83 -16.56
N ASP A 448 44.75 -5.46 -16.08
CA ASP A 448 45.07 -4.13 -15.54
C ASP A 448 46.61 -4.01 -15.51
N ASP A 449 47.22 -4.09 -16.70
CA ASP A 449 48.54 -3.52 -16.93
C ASP A 449 48.34 -2.00 -17.07
N ASP A 450 48.53 -1.26 -15.98
CA ASP A 450 48.74 0.18 -16.01
C ASP A 450 50.22 0.44 -16.35
N PRO A 451 50.54 0.94 -17.57
CA PRO A 451 51.91 1.18 -17.96
C PRO A 451 52.43 2.56 -17.52
N PHE A 452 51.63 3.42 -16.86
CA PHE A 452 52.05 4.77 -16.50
C PHE A 452 51.33 5.34 -15.25
N GLY A 453 51.90 5.10 -14.07
CA GLY A 453 51.60 5.91 -12.86
C GLY A 453 52.04 5.21 -11.58
N GLY A 454 53.26 5.33 -11.08
CA GLY A 454 53.85 6.62 -10.70
C GLY A 454 53.40 7.06 -9.30
N THR A 455 53.74 6.29 -8.25
CA THR A 455 53.87 6.83 -6.89
C THR A 455 55.16 6.29 -6.27
N ALA A 456 56.20 7.11 -6.39
CA ALA A 456 57.40 7.00 -5.59
C ALA A 456 57.06 7.53 -4.20
N ASP A 457 56.94 6.63 -3.22
CA ASP A 457 57.11 6.97 -1.81
C ASP A 457 58.43 6.34 -1.35
N PHE A 458 59.41 7.23 -1.20
CA PHE A 458 60.69 7.02 -0.55
C PHE A 458 60.51 7.15 0.97
N ASP A 459 61.09 6.21 1.74
CA ASP A 459 61.91 6.42 2.96
C ASP A 459 61.86 5.19 3.91
N PRO A 460 62.85 4.96 4.78
CA PRO A 460 64.25 4.64 4.45
C PRO A 460 64.70 3.35 5.19
N LEU A 461 65.95 2.96 4.91
CA LEU A 461 66.71 1.87 5.54
C LEU A 461 66.65 1.88 7.08
N ASP A 462 66.56 0.69 7.67
CA ASP A 462 67.36 0.27 8.82
C ASP A 462 67.52 -1.28 8.80
N ASP A 463 68.79 -1.70 8.93
CA ASP A 463 69.40 -3.04 9.07
C ASP A 463 69.48 -4.04 7.89
#